data_AF-A0A166MLR2-F1
#
_entry.id   AF-A0A166MLR2-F1
#
_cell.length_a   1.000
_cell.length_b   1.000
_cell.length_c   1.000
_cell.angle_alpha   90.00
_cell.angle_beta   90.00
_cell.angle_gamma   90.00
#
_symmetry.space_group_name_H-M   'P 1'
#
loop_
_entity.id
_entity.type
_entity.pdbx_description
1 polymer ?
#
loop_
_entity_poly.entity_id
_entity_poly.type
_entity_poly.pdbx_seq_one_letter_code
_entity_poly.pdbx_strand_id
1 'polypeptide(L)'
;NLSLYSVLAFVALDTDGNRVFAKYYKPKHSPHQFSDVKPLGTLKEQRAYEKSLWEKTKKPGGDIILYDGLLAVYKHSLDLIFY
;
A
#
# COMPACT_ATOMS: atom_id res chain seq x y z
N ASN A 1 26.60 -1.28 -0.10
CA ASN A 1 25.43 -1.73 -0.88
C ASN A 1 24.21 -0.97 -0.34
N LEU A 2 23.91 0.20 -0.90
CA LEU A 2 22.75 1.02 -0.51
C LEU A 2 21.56 0.56 -1.36
N SER A 3 20.68 -0.27 -0.82
CA SER A 3 19.37 -0.46 -1.43
C SER A 3 18.47 0.70 -1.01
N LEU A 4 18.09 1.56 -1.96
CA LEU A 4 17.11 2.62 -1.74
C LEU A 4 15.73 1.98 -1.51
N TYR A 5 15.25 1.95 -0.27
CA TYR A 5 13.93 1.40 0.10
C TYR A 5 12.85 2.49 -0.03
N SER A 6 12.65 3.02 -1.24
CA SER A 6 11.65 4.07 -1.48
C SER A 6 10.21 3.55 -1.51
N VAL A 7 10.01 2.24 -1.70
CA VAL A 7 8.70 1.60 -1.85
C VAL A 7 8.44 0.65 -0.67
N LEU A 8 7.37 0.90 0.06
CA LEU A 8 6.96 0.09 1.21
C LEU A 8 6.13 -1.13 0.81
N ALA A 9 5.28 -0.99 -0.20
CA ALA A 9 4.46 -2.07 -0.71
C ALA A 9 4.10 -1.86 -2.18
N PHE A 10 3.76 -2.95 -2.86
CA PHE A 10 3.03 -2.95 -4.12
C PHE A 10 1.79 -3.83 -3.95
N VAL A 11 0.61 -3.29 -4.27
CA VAL A 11 -0.67 -3.94 -4.03
C VAL A 11 -1.56 -3.82 -5.26
N ALA A 12 -2.16 -4.93 -5.68
CA ALA A 12 -3.20 -4.95 -6.69
C ALA A 12 -4.50 -5.46 -6.06
N LEU A 13 -5.54 -4.65 -6.13
CA LEU A 13 -6.88 -4.98 -5.65
C LEU A 13 -7.84 -5.06 -6.86
N ASP A 14 -8.87 -5.88 -6.75
CA ASP A 14 -10.00 -5.82 -7.69
C ASP A 14 -10.91 -4.61 -7.40
N THR A 15 -11.89 -4.38 -8.26
CA THR A 15 -12.87 -3.29 -8.09
C THR A 15 -13.73 -3.42 -6.84
N ASP A 16 -13.85 -4.63 -6.26
CA ASP A 16 -14.61 -4.92 -5.05
C ASP A 16 -13.76 -4.82 -3.76
N GLY A 17 -12.46 -4.55 -3.89
CA GLY A 17 -11.52 -4.36 -2.79
C GLY A 17 -10.85 -5.66 -2.30
N ASN A 18 -11.00 -6.77 -3.03
CA ASN A 18 -10.28 -7.99 -2.71
C ASN A 18 -8.85 -7.93 -3.26
N ARG A 19 -7.90 -8.42 -2.45
CA ARG A 19 -6.50 -8.52 -2.84
C ARG A 19 -6.31 -9.59 -3.90
N VAL A 20 -5.82 -9.18 -5.07
CA VAL A 20 -5.30 -10.06 -6.11
C VAL A 20 -3.81 -10.33 -5.87
N PHE A 21 -3.06 -9.28 -5.52
CA PHE A 21 -1.64 -9.38 -5.19
C PHE A 21 -1.27 -8.38 -4.09
N ALA A 22 -0.35 -8.76 -3.20
CA ALA A 22 0.33 -7.79 -2.34
C ALA A 22 1.74 -8.26 -2.00
N LYS A 23 2.68 -7.32 -2.04
CA LYS A 23 4.05 -7.51 -1.56
C LYS A 23 4.44 -6.34 -0.69
N TYR A 24 4.67 -6.63 0.58
CA TYR A 24 5.16 -5.67 1.58
C TYR A 24 6.65 -5.86 1.77
N TYR A 25 7.42 -4.80 1.50
CA TYR A 25 8.87 -4.84 1.58
C TYR A 25 9.33 -4.51 3.00
N LYS A 26 10.22 -5.33 3.56
CA LYS A 26 10.83 -5.12 4.88
C LYS A 26 12.33 -4.89 4.70
N PRO A 27 12.86 -3.68 4.99
CA PRO A 27 14.29 -3.44 5.00
C PRO A 27 14.97 -4.28 6.08
N LYS A 28 16.04 -5.01 5.73
CA LYS A 28 16.77 -5.85 6.71
C LYS A 28 17.58 -5.04 7.73
N HIS A 29 17.88 -3.77 7.42
CA HIS A 29 18.82 -2.93 8.18
C HIS A 29 18.21 -1.65 8.76
N SER A 30 16.87 -1.50 8.75
CA SER A 30 16.19 -0.35 9.37
C SER A 30 15.28 -0.82 10.49
N PRO A 31 15.82 -1.15 11.68
CA PRO A 31 14.99 -1.35 12.86
C PRO A 31 14.24 -0.07 13.30
N HIS A 32 14.64 1.11 12.79
CA HIS A 32 14.14 2.41 13.24
C HIS A 32 13.75 3.44 12.16
N GLN A 33 13.88 3.19 10.85
CA GLN A 33 13.69 4.26 9.85
C GLN A 33 12.24 4.63 9.52
N PHE A 34 11.27 4.04 10.20
CA PHE A 34 9.90 4.55 10.18
C PHE A 34 9.23 4.36 11.54
N SER A 35 9.82 4.93 12.59
CA SER A 35 9.20 4.98 13.93
C SER A 35 7.79 5.58 13.91
N ASP A 36 7.45 6.37 12.89
CA ASP A 36 6.15 7.03 12.73
C ASP A 36 5.24 6.36 11.68
N VAL A 37 5.70 5.35 10.95
CA VAL A 37 4.84 4.61 10.02
C VAL A 37 4.32 3.36 10.71
N LYS A 38 2.99 3.25 10.73
CA LYS A 38 2.30 2.09 11.25
C LYS A 38 2.89 0.80 10.67
N PRO A 39 3.36 -0.13 11.49
CA PRO A 39 3.96 -1.36 11.00
C PRO A 39 2.88 -2.19 10.30
N LEU A 40 2.97 -2.32 8.97
CA LEU A 40 2.17 -3.26 8.17
C LEU A 40 2.81 -4.66 8.23
N GLY A 41 3.13 -5.07 9.45
CA GLY A 41 3.98 -6.23 9.74
C GLY A 41 3.24 -7.55 9.66
N THR A 42 1.95 -7.54 10.04
CA THR A 42 1.06 -8.70 10.09
C THR A 42 0.05 -8.70 8.95
N LEU A 43 -0.46 -9.89 8.60
CA LEU A 43 -1.50 -10.03 7.57
C LEU A 43 -2.78 -9.27 7.94
N LYS A 44 -3.15 -9.22 9.22
CA LYS A 44 -4.33 -8.51 9.70
C LYS A 44 -4.23 -7.01 9.43
N GLU A 45 -3.09 -6.41 9.75
CA GLU A 45 -2.84 -4.98 9.52
C GLU A 45 -2.82 -4.64 8.04
N GLN A 46 -2.17 -5.48 7.22
CA GLN A 46 -2.15 -5.31 5.77
C GLN A 46 -3.55 -5.31 5.17
N ARG A 47 -4.38 -6.29 5.53
CA ARG A 47 -5.77 -6.40 5.05
C ARG A 47 -6.63 -5.22 5.49
N ALA A 48 -6.46 -4.77 6.73
CA ALA A 48 -7.17 -3.60 7.25
C ALA A 48 -6.80 -2.33 6.47
N TYR A 49 -5.50 -2.13 6.22
CA TYR A 49 -4.99 -1.02 5.43
C TYR A 49 -5.49 -1.07 3.97
N GLU A 50 -5.42 -2.22 3.31
CA GLU A 50 -5.89 -2.37 1.92
C GLU A 50 -7.38 -2.06 1.79
N LYS A 51 -8.19 -2.56 2.72
CA LYS A 51 -9.63 -2.30 2.73
C LYS A 51 -9.91 -0.81 2.86
N SER A 52 -9.27 -0.15 3.82
CA SER A 52 -9.50 1.28 4.05
C SER A 52 -8.91 2.17 2.95
N LEU A 53 -7.79 1.77 2.35
CA LEU A 53 -7.22 2.42 1.17
C LEU A 53 -8.21 2.35 0.00
N TRP A 54 -8.70 1.15 -0.34
CA TRP A 54 -9.70 0.93 -1.38
C TRP A 54 -10.98 1.74 -1.13
N GLU A 55 -11.49 1.81 0.10
CA GLU A 55 -12.68 2.61 0.41
C GLU A 55 -12.52 4.09 0.03
N LYS A 56 -11.29 4.63 0.11
CA LYS A 56 -10.96 6.01 -0.27
C LYS A 56 -10.67 6.19 -1.75
N THR A 57 -10.23 5.16 -2.45
CA THR A 57 -9.76 5.22 -3.85
C THR A 57 -10.62 4.43 -4.84
N LYS A 58 -11.72 3.79 -4.39
CA LYS A 58 -12.61 2.97 -5.24
C LYS A 58 -13.25 3.73 -6.40
N LYS A 59 -13.38 5.06 -6.29
CA LYS A 59 -13.87 5.89 -7.40
C LYS A 59 -12.67 6.33 -8.25
N PRO A 60 -12.71 6.13 -9.58
CA PRO A 60 -11.73 6.72 -10.48
C PRO A 60 -11.74 8.25 -10.34
N GLY A 61 -10.56 8.89 -10.41
CA GLY A 61 -10.46 10.36 -10.35
C GLY A 61 -9.20 10.93 -9.70
N GLY A 62 -8.26 10.10 -9.25
CA GLY A 62 -6.98 10.55 -8.73
C GLY A 62 -5.88 9.52 -9.00
N ASP A 63 -4.63 9.99 -8.93
CA ASP A 63 -3.43 9.17 -9.16
C ASP A 63 -2.56 9.05 -7.90
N ILE A 64 -2.78 9.88 -6.88
CA ILE A 64 -1.97 9.95 -5.66
C ILE A 64 -2.88 10.22 -4.45
N ILE A 65 -2.60 9.56 -3.32
CA ILE A 65 -3.26 9.78 -2.04
C ILE A 65 -2.25 9.72 -0.90
N LEU A 66 -2.40 10.60 0.09
CA LEU A 66 -1.72 10.49 1.39
C LEU A 66 -2.71 9.91 2.40
N TYR A 67 -2.42 8.73 2.94
CA TYR A 67 -3.31 8.02 3.85
C TYR A 67 -2.52 7.33 4.98
N ASP A 68 -2.93 7.54 6.24
CA ASP A 68 -2.27 6.97 7.43
C ASP A 68 -0.75 7.24 7.48
N GLY A 69 -0.33 8.44 7.04
CA GLY A 69 1.08 8.84 6.94
C GLY A 69 1.84 8.21 5.78
N LEU A 70 1.17 7.45 4.92
CA LEU A 70 1.74 6.78 3.75
C LEU A 70 1.31 7.45 2.46
N LEU A 71 2.29 7.78 1.62
CA LEU A 71 2.06 8.24 0.26
C LEU A 71 1.86 7.02 -0.64
N ALA A 72 0.68 6.91 -1.26
CA ALA A 72 0.35 5.89 -2.23
C ALA A 72 0.07 6.54 -3.58
N VAL A 73 0.70 6.01 -4.64
CA VAL A 73 0.37 6.34 -6.03
C VAL A 73 -0.50 5.20 -6.54
N TYR A 74 -1.56 5.49 -7.28
CA TYR A 74 -2.47 4.46 -7.73
C TYR A 74 -3.02 4.69 -9.12
N LYS A 75 -3.45 3.61 -9.76
CA LYS A 75 -4.05 3.66 -11.09
C LYS A 75 -5.14 2.61 -11.25
N HIS A 76 -6.29 3.05 -11.75
CA HIS A 76 -7.40 2.18 -12.16
C HIS A 76 -7.15 1.59 -13.55
N SER A 77 -7.49 0.31 -13.73
CA SER A 77 -7.34 -0.42 -14.99
C SER A 77 -8.39 -1.51 -15.08
N LEU A 78 -9.44 -1.32 -15.90
CA LEU A 78 -10.56 -2.25 -16.05
C LEU A 78 -11.05 -2.74 -14.67
N ASP A 79 -10.78 -4.00 -14.33
CA ASP A 79 -11.25 -4.66 -13.10
C ASP A 79 -10.24 -4.61 -11.93
N LEU A 80 -9.14 -3.86 -12.10
CA LEU A 80 -8.05 -3.77 -11.12
C LEU A 80 -7.69 -2.34 -10.75
N ILE A 81 -7.21 -2.18 -9.53
CA ILE A 81 -6.58 -0.96 -9.03
C ILE A 81 -5.20 -1.32 -8.50
N PHE A 82 -4.17 -0.66 -9.04
CA PHE A 82 -2.78 -0.85 -8.66
C PHE A 82 -2.33 0.27 -7.72
N TYR A 83 -1.57 -0.09 -6.68
CA TYR A 83 -1.00 0.79 -5.66
C TYR A 83 0.48 0.47 -5.43
#